data_AF-H2XK18-F1
#
_entry.id   AF-H2XK18-F1
#
_cell.length_a   1.000
_cell.length_b   1.000
_cell.length_c   1.000
_cell.angle_alpha   90.00
_cell.angle_beta   90.00
_cell.angle_gamma   90.00
#
_symmetry.space_group_name_H-M   'P 1'
#
loop_
_entity.id
_entity.type
_entity.pdbx_description
1 polymer ?
#
loop_
_entity_poly.entity_id
_entity_poly.type
_entity_poly.pdbx_seq_one_letter_code
_entity_poly.pdbx_strand_id
1 'polypeptide(L)'
;MISHGCPQDSPNNAIYNDQSALKLKFKAFRFFNDYNTLYFHCGITVYDSTVSRCAKPSCPDTRRRRATETLKSSEDVYTVGPITLISPCDQPELCEHLCNVVDDTAVCSCNEGYQLIADGRSCLPVNDEENSSSLPQPSLEYVKSAIIILLTLVILVLIFVNYRIRKR
;
A
#
# COMPACT_ATOMS: atom_id res chain seq x y z
N MET A 1 18.36 -16.87 -8.84
CA MET A 1 18.17 -16.01 -10.04
C MET A 1 19.23 -16.27 -11.10
N ILE A 2 20.51 -16.31 -10.73
CA ILE A 2 21.62 -16.67 -11.63
C ILE A 2 22.42 -17.77 -10.94
N SER A 3 22.76 -18.83 -11.68
CA SER A 3 23.59 -19.93 -11.21
C SER A 3 24.75 -20.13 -12.17
N HIS A 4 25.98 -20.11 -11.66
CA HIS A 4 27.21 -20.23 -12.46
C HIS A 4 27.26 -19.30 -13.68
N GLY A 5 26.79 -18.06 -13.49
CA GLY A 5 26.76 -17.06 -14.55
C GLY A 5 25.64 -17.23 -15.58
N CYS A 6 24.70 -18.16 -15.39
CA CYS A 6 23.55 -18.37 -16.27
C CYS A 6 22.22 -17.96 -15.62
N PRO A 7 21.36 -17.19 -16.32
CA PRO A 7 20.04 -16.84 -15.80
C PRO A 7 19.13 -18.06 -15.79
N GLN A 8 18.43 -18.28 -14.68
CA GLN A 8 17.63 -19.48 -14.47
C GLN A 8 16.23 -19.39 -15.10
N ASP A 9 15.63 -18.20 -15.12
CA ASP A 9 14.20 -18.02 -15.44
C ASP A 9 13.95 -17.26 -16.76
N SER A 10 14.92 -16.55 -17.31
CA SER A 10 14.80 -15.92 -18.64
C SER A 10 16.17 -15.56 -19.22
N PRO A 11 16.47 -15.94 -20.48
CA PRO A 11 17.76 -15.67 -21.12
C PRO A 11 18.07 -14.18 -21.29
N ASN A 12 17.05 -13.30 -21.18
CA ASN A 12 17.19 -11.85 -21.36
C ASN A 12 17.48 -11.07 -20.07
N ASN A 13 17.60 -11.77 -18.93
CA ASN A 13 17.76 -11.12 -17.62
C ASN A 13 19.19 -10.66 -17.31
N ALA A 14 20.16 -10.98 -18.17
CA ALA A 14 21.56 -10.58 -18.01
C ALA A 14 22.11 -10.03 -19.31
N ILE A 15 22.57 -8.77 -19.28
CA ILE A 15 23.29 -8.13 -20.38
C ILE A 15 24.76 -8.03 -19.98
N TYR A 16 25.59 -8.75 -20.72
CA TYR A 16 27.04 -8.74 -20.58
C TYR A 16 27.60 -7.71 -21.55
N ASN A 17 28.31 -6.70 -21.03
CA ASN A 17 29.09 -5.78 -21.85
C ASN A 17 30.57 -6.15 -21.74
N ASP A 18 31.35 -5.93 -22.80
CA ASP A 18 32.80 -6.20 -22.82
C ASP A 18 33.60 -5.21 -21.94
N GLN A 19 32.92 -4.18 -21.40
CA GLN A 19 33.47 -3.20 -20.47
C GLN A 19 33.05 -3.55 -19.06
N SER A 20 33.85 -4.37 -18.34
CA SER A 20 33.96 -4.53 -16.87
C SER A 20 32.70 -4.49 -15.98
N ALA A 21 31.49 -4.52 -16.54
CA ALA A 21 30.24 -4.23 -15.86
C ALA A 21 29.16 -5.19 -16.34
N LEU A 22 28.57 -5.90 -15.40
CA LEU A 22 27.43 -6.78 -15.60
C LEU A 22 26.14 -6.02 -15.27
N LYS A 23 25.20 -5.94 -16.23
CA LYS A 23 23.88 -5.37 -15.98
C LYS A 23 22.85 -6.49 -15.89
N LEU A 24 22.20 -6.59 -14.73
CA LEU A 24 21.13 -7.55 -14.47
C LEU A 24 19.79 -6.84 -14.49
N LYS A 25 18.82 -7.42 -15.19
CA LYS A 25 17.44 -6.94 -15.23
C LYS A 25 16.52 -8.10 -14.91
N PHE A 26 15.63 -7.91 -13.95
CA PHE A 26 14.58 -8.88 -13.63
C PHE A 26 13.32 -8.11 -13.23
N LYS A 27 12.17 -8.77 -13.31
CA LYS A 27 10.93 -8.23 -12.76
C LYS A 27 10.96 -8.43 -11.25
N ALA A 28 10.64 -7.38 -10.49
CA ALA A 28 10.41 -7.52 -9.07
C ALA A 28 9.28 -8.53 -8.84
N PHE A 29 9.42 -9.33 -7.79
CA PHE A 29 8.43 -10.35 -7.42
C PHE A 29 8.26 -10.33 -5.90
N ARG A 30 7.05 -10.64 -5.44
CA ARG A 30 6.76 -10.80 -4.01
C ARG A 30 7.03 -12.25 -3.61
N PHE A 31 7.76 -12.47 -2.53
CA PHE A 31 7.88 -13.83 -1.97
C PHE A 31 6.56 -14.23 -1.31
N PHE A 32 6.27 -15.53 -1.31
CA PHE A 32 5.04 -16.12 -0.76
C PHE A 32 4.80 -15.88 0.76
N ASN A 33 5.75 -15.28 1.49
CA ASN A 33 5.74 -15.19 2.96
C ASN A 33 5.76 -13.74 3.52
N ASP A 34 5.09 -12.79 2.88
CA ASP A 34 4.90 -11.42 3.40
C ASP A 34 6.15 -10.58 3.70
N TYR A 35 7.34 -11.04 3.32
CA TYR A 35 8.55 -10.23 3.38
C TYR A 35 8.48 -9.09 2.37
N ASN A 36 8.40 -7.85 2.87
CA ASN A 36 8.46 -6.63 2.06
C ASN A 36 9.89 -6.16 1.78
N THR A 37 10.89 -6.79 2.40
CA THR A 37 12.30 -6.41 2.28
C THR A 37 13.09 -7.50 1.59
N LEU A 38 13.84 -7.11 0.56
CA LEU A 38 14.63 -7.97 -0.29
C LEU A 38 16.11 -7.61 -0.20
N TYR A 39 16.94 -8.65 -0.18
CA TYR A 39 18.39 -8.57 -0.29
C TYR A 39 18.84 -9.39 -1.48
N PHE A 40 19.72 -8.83 -2.30
CA PHE A 40 20.37 -9.54 -3.38
C PHE A 40 21.81 -9.85 -3.02
N HIS A 41 22.18 -11.12 -3.12
CA HIS A 41 23.56 -11.56 -2.96
C HIS A 41 24.11 -11.98 -4.31
N CYS A 42 25.29 -11.48 -4.66
CA CYS A 42 26.00 -11.78 -5.89
C CYS A 42 27.40 -12.26 -5.55
N GLY A 43 27.75 -13.49 -5.93
CA GLY A 43 29.13 -13.95 -5.93
C GLY A 43 29.83 -13.40 -7.17
N ILE A 44 30.89 -12.62 -6.96
CA ILE A 44 31.66 -12.02 -8.06
C ILE A 44 32.99 -12.78 -8.18
N THR A 45 33.30 -13.19 -9.42
CA THR A 45 34.61 -13.74 -9.76
C THR A 45 35.25 -12.82 -10.78
N VAL A 46 36.38 -12.21 -10.40
CA VAL A 46 37.20 -11.39 -11.30
C VAL A 46 38.27 -12.27 -11.91
N TYR A 47 38.56 -12.02 -13.17
CA TYR A 47 39.49 -12.83 -13.93
C TYR A 47 40.56 -11.97 -14.59
N ASP A 48 41.80 -12.45 -14.54
CA ASP A 48 42.93 -11.79 -15.17
C ASP A 48 43.08 -12.25 -16.63
N SER A 49 42.81 -11.33 -17.56
CA SER A 49 42.95 -11.53 -19.00
C SER A 49 44.37 -11.87 -19.46
N THR A 50 45.39 -11.60 -18.65
CA THR A 50 46.79 -11.91 -18.95
C THR A 50 47.13 -13.36 -18.64
N VAL A 51 46.44 -13.95 -17.66
CA VAL A 51 46.71 -15.31 -17.17
C VAL A 51 45.91 -16.33 -17.97
N SER A 52 44.69 -15.98 -18.38
CA SER A 52 43.83 -16.90 -19.11
C SER A 52 42.76 -16.10 -19.88
N ARG A 53 41.94 -16.72 -20.76
CA ARG A 53 40.91 -16.00 -21.56
C ARG A 53 39.55 -16.00 -20.85
N CYS A 54 38.86 -14.86 -20.76
CA CYS A 54 37.54 -14.79 -20.16
C CYS A 54 36.56 -15.62 -21.00
N ALA A 55 36.20 -16.81 -20.53
CA ALA A 55 35.17 -17.60 -21.18
C ALA A 55 33.81 -17.08 -20.71
N LYS A 56 33.01 -16.56 -21.65
CA LYS A 56 31.59 -16.31 -21.37
C LYS A 56 30.93 -17.64 -20.98
N PRO A 57 30.11 -17.68 -19.91
CA PRO A 57 29.43 -18.92 -19.53
C PRO A 57 28.56 -19.42 -20.68
N SER A 58 28.74 -20.69 -21.06
CA SER A 58 27.92 -21.36 -22.07
C SER A 58 26.68 -21.92 -21.39
N CYS A 59 25.57 -21.19 -21.46
CA CYS A 59 24.34 -21.57 -20.78
C CYS A 59 23.60 -22.66 -21.56
N PRO A 60 23.31 -23.83 -20.94
CA PRO A 60 22.65 -24.92 -21.62
C PRO A 60 21.19 -24.55 -21.91
N ASP A 61 20.84 -24.55 -23.20
CA ASP A 61 19.46 -24.40 -23.64
C ASP A 61 18.73 -25.73 -23.40
N THR A 62 17.88 -25.76 -22.37
CA THR A 62 16.89 -26.80 -22.01
C THR A 62 17.32 -28.27 -21.81
N ARG A 63 18.58 -28.71 -22.00
CA ARG A 63 19.03 -30.08 -21.63
C ARG A 63 20.02 -30.11 -20.47
N ARG A 64 19.57 -30.65 -19.32
CA ARG A 64 20.39 -30.90 -18.12
C ARG A 64 21.59 -31.78 -18.46
N ARG A 65 22.80 -31.23 -18.34
CA ARG A 65 24.02 -32.01 -18.05
C ARG A 65 24.37 -31.84 -16.57
N ARG A 66 24.82 -32.92 -15.93
CA ARG A 66 25.32 -32.90 -14.55
C ARG A 66 26.53 -31.96 -14.49
N ALA A 67 26.46 -30.95 -13.64
CA ALA A 67 27.60 -30.12 -13.30
C ALA A 67 28.49 -30.91 -12.33
N THR A 68 29.79 -30.94 -12.59
CA THR A 68 30.78 -31.36 -11.60
C THR A 68 31.00 -30.16 -10.68
N GLU A 69 30.75 -30.34 -9.37
CA GLU A 69 31.07 -29.32 -8.36
C GLU A 69 32.58 -29.09 -8.34
N THR A 70 33.03 -28.01 -8.97
CA THR A 70 34.38 -27.49 -8.78
C THR A 70 34.47 -26.81 -7.42
N LEU A 71 35.53 -27.12 -6.67
CA LEU A 71 35.81 -26.59 -5.34
C LEU A 71 35.58 -25.08 -5.27
N LYS A 72 34.73 -24.67 -4.32
CA LYS A 72 34.51 -23.27 -3.93
C LYS A 72 35.82 -22.64 -3.48
N SER A 73 36.45 -21.83 -4.33
CA SER A 73 37.33 -20.77 -3.85
C SER A 73 36.46 -19.72 -3.15
N SER A 74 36.97 -19.08 -2.10
CA SER A 74 36.25 -18.00 -1.39
C SER A 74 35.76 -16.93 -2.39
N GLU A 75 34.46 -16.93 -2.66
CA GLU A 75 33.82 -15.94 -3.53
C GLU A 75 33.58 -14.65 -2.73
N ASP A 76 33.96 -13.51 -3.29
CA ASP A 76 33.55 -12.22 -2.74
C ASP A 76 32.04 -12.05 -2.97
N VAL A 77 31.27 -12.05 -1.88
CA VAL A 77 29.81 -11.90 -1.92
C VAL A 77 29.45 -10.45 -1.75
N TYR A 78 28.97 -9.83 -2.82
CA TYR A 78 28.40 -8.49 -2.78
C TYR A 78 26.91 -8.56 -2.46
N THR A 79 26.48 -7.77 -1.47
CA THR A 79 25.08 -7.72 -1.05
C THR A 79 24.50 -6.35 -1.37
N VAL A 80 23.36 -6.34 -2.07
CA VAL A 80 22.57 -5.15 -2.37
C VAL A 80 21.27 -5.23 -1.59
N GLY A 81 21.02 -4.25 -0.75
CA GLY A 81 19.79 -4.13 0.03
C GLY A 81 19.98 -3.23 1.26
N PRO A 82 18.92 -3.00 2.02
CA PRO A 82 17.55 -3.52 1.81
C PRO A 82 16.84 -2.82 0.64
N ILE A 83 16.10 -3.60 -0.14
CA ILE A 83 15.13 -3.07 -1.13
C ILE A 83 13.74 -3.35 -0.57
N THR A 84 13.02 -2.29 -0.22
CA THR A 84 11.65 -2.38 0.25
C THR A 84 10.69 -2.35 -0.95
N LEU A 85 9.83 -3.37 -1.04
CA LEU A 85 8.75 -3.42 -2.00
C LEU A 85 7.60 -2.58 -1.44
N ILE A 86 7.31 -1.46 -2.08
CA ILE A 86 6.18 -0.60 -1.72
C ILE A 86 4.92 -1.22 -2.32
N SER A 87 3.99 -1.63 -1.47
CA SER A 87 2.67 -2.09 -1.89
C SER A 87 1.73 -0.89 -2.12
N PRO A 88 0.71 -1.04 -2.99
CA PRO A 88 -0.35 -0.03 -3.12
C PRO A 88 -1.02 0.31 -1.78
N CYS A 89 -1.09 -0.65 -0.85
CA CYS A 89 -1.66 -0.48 0.49
C CYS A 89 -0.68 0.10 1.52
N ASP A 90 0.58 0.36 1.17
CA ASP A 90 1.55 0.98 2.08
C ASP A 90 1.39 2.50 2.15
N GLN A 91 0.45 3.06 1.37
CA GLN A 91 0.11 4.47 1.43
C GLN A 91 -0.70 4.77 2.70
N PRO A 92 -0.23 5.70 3.55
CA PRO A 92 -0.99 6.11 4.73
C PRO A 92 -2.34 6.71 4.32
N GLU A 93 -3.38 6.45 5.10
CA GLU A 93 -4.74 7.02 4.94
C GLU A 93 -5.43 6.66 3.61
N LEU A 94 -5.01 5.59 2.94
CA LEU A 94 -5.62 5.15 1.68
C LEU A 94 -7.04 4.59 1.87
N CYS A 95 -7.24 3.77 2.90
CA CYS A 95 -8.50 3.15 3.28
C CYS A 95 -8.79 3.43 4.76
N GLU A 96 -10.06 3.66 5.11
CA GLU A 96 -10.44 3.92 6.51
C GLU A 96 -10.27 2.67 7.40
N HIS A 97 -10.60 1.49 6.87
CA HIS A 97 -10.49 0.22 7.60
C HIS A 97 -9.45 -0.72 6.99
N LEU A 98 -9.84 -1.53 6.00
CA LEU A 98 -9.00 -2.59 5.45
C LEU A 98 -8.57 -2.23 4.02
N CYS A 99 -7.31 -2.49 3.68
CA CYS A 99 -6.77 -2.37 2.33
C CYS A 99 -6.30 -3.72 1.81
N ASN A 100 -6.77 -4.11 0.64
CA ASN A 100 -6.36 -5.32 -0.06
C ASN A 100 -5.78 -4.96 -1.43
N VAL A 101 -4.82 -5.75 -1.92
CA VAL A 101 -4.29 -5.59 -3.27
C VAL A 101 -4.99 -6.56 -4.22
N VAL A 102 -5.70 -6.02 -5.21
CA VAL A 102 -6.39 -6.78 -6.27
C VAL A 102 -5.86 -6.29 -7.61
N ASP A 103 -5.32 -7.19 -8.45
CA ASP A 103 -4.72 -6.86 -9.75
C ASP A 103 -3.71 -5.70 -9.69
N ASP A 104 -2.80 -5.73 -8.72
CA ASP A 104 -1.79 -4.68 -8.45
C ASP A 104 -2.39 -3.30 -8.08
N THR A 105 -3.69 -3.22 -7.78
CA THR A 105 -4.37 -2.01 -7.33
C THR A 105 -4.84 -2.14 -5.89
N ALA A 106 -4.88 -1.03 -5.16
CA ALA A 106 -5.44 -1.00 -3.81
C ALA A 106 -6.97 -0.96 -3.88
N VAL A 107 -7.62 -1.86 -3.16
CA VAL A 107 -9.07 -1.96 -3.01
C VAL A 107 -9.40 -1.95 -1.53
N CYS A 108 -10.21 -0.97 -1.11
CA CYS A 108 -10.63 -0.83 0.28
C CYS A 108 -11.83 -1.73 0.60
N SER A 109 -11.89 -2.20 1.84
CA SER A 109 -13.04 -2.93 2.40
C SER A 109 -13.30 -2.51 3.84
N CYS A 110 -14.52 -2.74 4.33
CA CYS A 110 -14.93 -2.34 5.67
C CYS A 110 -15.03 -3.55 6.62
N ASN A 111 -14.84 -3.28 7.92
CA ASN A 111 -15.11 -4.25 8.98
C ASN A 111 -16.61 -4.57 9.07
N GLU A 112 -16.95 -5.65 9.77
CA GLU A 112 -18.35 -6.04 10.01
C GLU A 112 -19.16 -4.88 10.61
N GLY A 113 -20.40 -4.70 10.14
CA GLY A 113 -21.27 -3.59 10.56
C GLY A 113 -21.01 -2.27 9.83
N TYR A 114 -20.12 -2.24 8.83
CA TYR A 114 -19.84 -1.04 8.02
C TYR A 114 -19.94 -1.33 6.51
N GLN A 115 -20.30 -0.31 5.73
CA GLN A 115 -20.37 -0.34 4.27
C GLN A 115 -19.45 0.72 3.65
N LEU A 116 -18.76 0.33 2.57
CA LEU A 116 -17.90 1.20 1.79
C LEU A 116 -18.77 2.18 1.01
N ILE A 117 -18.48 3.48 1.11
CA ILE A 117 -19.25 4.52 0.43
C ILE A 117 -18.69 4.82 -0.98
N ALA A 118 -19.34 5.74 -1.70
CA ALA A 118 -19.05 6.05 -3.09
C ALA A 118 -17.64 6.62 -3.36
N ASP A 119 -16.91 7.06 -2.33
CA ASP A 119 -15.51 7.48 -2.45
C ASP A 119 -14.54 6.30 -2.59
N GLY A 120 -15.02 5.06 -2.36
CA GLY A 120 -14.24 3.83 -2.44
C GLY A 120 -13.18 3.69 -1.33
N ARG A 121 -13.25 4.51 -0.27
CA ARG A 121 -12.22 4.57 0.79
C ARG A 121 -12.80 4.60 2.20
N SER A 122 -13.93 5.28 2.39
CA SER A 122 -14.54 5.50 3.69
C SER A 122 -15.65 4.48 3.99
N CYS A 123 -15.85 4.22 5.27
CA CYS A 123 -16.74 3.20 5.81
C CYS A 123 -17.79 3.85 6.73
N LEU A 124 -19.07 3.73 6.37
CA LEU A 124 -20.17 4.16 7.23
C LEU A 124 -20.82 2.96 7.92
N PRO A 125 -21.30 3.10 9.17
CA PRO A 125 -22.05 2.05 9.82
C PRO A 125 -23.27 1.68 8.97
N VAL A 126 -23.54 0.38 8.87
CA VAL A 126 -24.77 -0.12 8.28
C VAL A 126 -25.89 0.25 9.24
N ASN A 127 -26.65 1.28 8.89
CA ASN A 127 -27.87 1.56 9.61
C ASN A 127 -28.86 0.44 9.27
N ASP A 128 -29.11 -0.46 10.22
CA ASP A 128 -30.22 -1.41 10.16
C ASP A 128 -31.54 -0.63 10.31
N GLU A 129 -31.91 0.19 9.32
CA GLU A 129 -33.22 0.85 9.28
C GLU A 129 -34.27 -0.04 8.59
N GLU A 130 -34.55 -1.19 9.20
CA GLU A 130 -35.91 -1.75 9.19
C GLU A 130 -36.28 -2.14 10.64
N ASN A 131 -37.14 -1.32 11.24
CA ASN A 131 -37.84 -1.52 12.52
C ASN A 131 -37.20 -0.95 13.82
N SER A 132 -36.88 0.34 13.83
CA SER A 132 -37.19 1.18 14.99
C SER A 132 -37.49 2.61 14.56
N SER A 133 -38.76 2.88 14.28
CA SER A 133 -39.43 4.20 14.37
C SER A 133 -38.51 5.44 14.53
N SER A 134 -37.88 5.91 13.46
CA SER A 134 -37.36 7.26 13.36
C SER A 134 -38.37 8.13 12.60
N LEU A 135 -39.44 8.53 13.32
CA LEU A 135 -40.08 9.81 12.98
C LEU A 135 -38.96 10.87 12.90
N PRO A 136 -38.95 11.80 11.92
CA PRO A 136 -37.94 12.84 11.84
C PRO A 136 -37.98 13.66 13.13
N GLN A 137 -37.05 13.39 14.04
CA GLN A 137 -36.96 14.15 15.28
C GLN A 137 -36.48 15.55 14.91
N PRO A 138 -37.22 16.62 15.25
CA PRO A 138 -36.75 17.97 15.02
C PRO A 138 -35.42 18.12 15.77
N SER A 139 -34.38 18.61 15.07
CA SER A 139 -33.06 18.81 15.67
C SER A 139 -33.23 19.58 16.98
N LEU A 140 -32.60 19.11 18.05
CA LEU A 140 -32.65 19.72 19.38
C LEU A 140 -32.26 21.22 19.34
N GLU A 141 -31.51 21.63 18.32
CA GLU A 141 -31.17 23.02 18.03
C GLU A 141 -32.36 23.87 17.54
N TYR A 142 -33.30 23.29 16.77
CA TYR A 142 -34.51 23.97 16.31
C TYR A 142 -35.48 24.25 17.47
N VAL A 143 -35.68 23.27 18.35
CA VAL A 143 -36.57 23.42 19.53
C VAL A 143 -36.02 24.44 20.51
N LYS A 144 -34.70 24.43 20.74
CA LYS A 144 -34.02 25.46 21.55
C LYS A 144 -34.21 26.86 20.97
N SER A 145 -34.05 27.01 19.66
CA SER A 145 -34.25 28.28 18.96
C SER A 145 -35.69 28.80 19.08
N ALA A 146 -36.70 27.93 18.91
CA ALA A 146 -38.11 28.31 19.00
C ALA A 146 -38.51 28.80 20.41
N ILE A 147 -38.03 28.12 21.47
CA ILE A 147 -38.31 28.51 22.86
C ILE A 147 -37.69 29.87 23.18
N ILE A 148 -36.45 30.13 22.74
CA ILE A 148 -35.78 31.42 22.95
C ILE A 148 -36.57 32.56 22.26
N ILE A 149 -37.05 32.34 21.04
CA ILE A 149 -37.86 33.33 20.31
C ILE A 149 -39.17 33.62 21.06
N LEU A 150 -39.85 32.59 21.57
CA LEU A 150 -41.09 32.79 22.35
C LEU A 150 -40.84 33.56 23.65
N LEU A 151 -39.79 33.22 24.40
CA LEU A 151 -39.45 33.91 25.64
C LEU A 151 -39.10 35.38 25.40
N THR A 152 -38.34 35.67 24.35
CA THR A 152 -37.99 37.07 24.01
C THR A 152 -39.21 37.90 23.62
N LEU A 153 -40.14 37.35 22.84
CA LEU A 153 -41.39 38.02 22.50
C LEU A 153 -42.26 38.31 23.73
N VAL A 154 -42.40 37.34 24.64
CA VAL A 154 -43.16 37.55 25.89
C VAL A 154 -42.53 38.66 26.72
N ILE A 155 -41.21 38.67 26.88
CA ILE A 155 -40.50 39.72 27.62
C ILE A 155 -40.72 41.10 26.97
N LEU A 156 -40.64 41.22 25.64
CA LEU A 156 -40.88 42.47 24.93
C LEU A 156 -42.32 42.97 25.13
N VAL A 157 -43.32 42.08 25.11
CA VAL A 157 -44.71 42.44 25.39
C VAL A 157 -44.87 42.91 26.84
N LEU A 158 -44.27 42.23 27.81
CA LEU A 158 -44.30 42.65 29.22
C LEU A 158 -43.63 44.02 29.42
N ILE A 159 -42.49 44.26 28.78
CA ILE A 159 -41.82 45.57 28.80
C ILE A 159 -42.72 46.63 28.17
N PHE A 160 -43.35 46.35 27.03
CA PHE A 160 -44.23 47.29 26.34
C PHE A 160 -45.49 47.62 27.14
N VAL A 161 -46.12 46.61 27.76
CA VAL A 161 -47.28 46.79 28.64
C VAL A 161 -46.89 47.61 29.86
N ASN A 162 -45.78 47.27 30.53
CA ASN A 162 -45.28 48.05 31.67
C ASN A 162 -44.89 49.48 31.26
N TYR A 163 -44.30 49.66 30.08
CA TYR A 163 -43.98 50.97 29.52
C TYR A 163 -45.26 51.80 29.26
N ARG A 164 -46.30 51.17 28.71
CA ARG A 164 -47.62 51.79 28.48
C ARG A 164 -48.33 52.14 29.78
N ILE A 165 -48.23 51.30 30.81
CA ILE A 165 -48.78 51.57 32.14
C ILE A 165 -48.05 52.75 32.79
N ARG A 166 -46.71 52.80 32.68
CA ARG A 166 -45.88 53.82 33.35
C ARG A 166 -45.89 55.19 32.65
N LYS A 167 -46.23 55.24 31.36
CA LYS A 167 -46.36 56.49 30.59
C LYS A 167 -47.77 57.12 30.68
N ARG A 168 -48.73 56.44 31.31
CA ARG A 168 -50.09 56.93 31.56
C ARG A 168 -50.17 57.53 32.95
#